data_AF-Q389K9-F1
#
_entry.id   AF-Q389K9-F1
#
_cell.length_a   1.000
_cell.length_b   1.000
_cell.length_c   1.000
_cell.angle_alpha   90.00
_cell.angle_beta   90.00
_cell.angle_gamma   90.00
#
_symmetry.space_group_name_H-M   'P 1'
#
loop_
_entity.id
_entity.type
_entity.pdbx_description
1 polymer ?
#
loop_
_entity_poly.entity_id
_entity_poly.type
_entity_poly.pdbx_seq_one_letter_code
_entity_poly.pdbx_strand_id
1 'polypeptide(L)'
;MSHYLLVTFTFNCPEIRILGPIKEQTIEKLNDVIPNATTTSRSNRTALPKFEYLPNPNHWYIKLDRQFCDEDGKSHLMVLLLDALSEEGSWRLVSSFVTKEPSGTGSKEGTETHTLFLNKLLAEDS
;
A
#
# COMPACT_ATOMS: atom_id res chain seq x y z
N MET A 1 -15.22 -17.28 0.81
CA MET A 1 -14.03 -16.62 1.42
C MET A 1 -14.28 -15.13 1.38
N SER A 2 -13.71 -14.29 2.24
CA SER A 2 -13.86 -12.84 2.08
C SER A 2 -13.26 -12.42 0.74
N HIS A 3 -14.10 -11.91 -0.18
CA HIS A 3 -13.67 -11.52 -1.52
C HIS A 3 -13.11 -10.10 -1.57
N TYR A 4 -12.86 -9.49 -0.41
CA TYR A 4 -12.49 -8.09 -0.30
C TYR A 4 -11.06 -7.94 0.23
N LEU A 5 -10.34 -7.01 -0.38
CA LEU A 5 -9.03 -6.56 0.04
C LEU A 5 -9.10 -5.06 0.30
N LEU A 6 -8.64 -4.64 1.47
CA LEU A 6 -8.53 -3.25 1.85
C LEU A 6 -7.05 -2.87 1.85
N VAL A 7 -6.70 -1.87 1.07
CA VAL A 7 -5.33 -1.34 1.01
C VAL A 7 -5.35 0.10 1.47
N THR A 8 -4.59 0.40 2.53
CA THR A 8 -4.48 1.74 3.08
C THR A 8 -3.06 2.24 2.90
N PHE A 9 -2.93 3.39 2.26
CA PHE A 9 -1.69 4.16 2.15
C PHE A 9 -1.77 5.36 3.06
N THR A 10 -0.73 5.63 3.82
CA THR A 10 -0.61 6.85 4.64
C THR A 10 0.67 7.58 4.28
N PHE A 11 0.59 8.88 4.01
CA PHE A 11 1.70 9.74 3.60
C PHE A 11 1.75 10.99 4.49
N ASN A 12 2.89 11.55 4.91
CA ASN A 12 4.28 11.08 4.87
C ASN A 12 4.79 10.85 6.31
N CYS A 13 5.63 9.85 6.62
CA CYS A 13 6.31 8.88 5.75
C CYS A 13 5.33 7.84 5.13
N PRO A 14 5.60 7.32 3.91
CA PRO A 14 4.74 6.33 3.27
C PRO A 14 4.62 5.04 4.09
N GLU A 15 3.39 4.64 4.38
CA GLU A 15 3.03 3.38 5.03
C GLU A 15 1.95 2.69 4.21
N ILE A 16 2.05 1.37 4.05
CA ILE A 16 1.06 0.56 3.34
C ILE A 16 0.57 -0.56 4.25
N ARG A 17 -0.75 -0.69 4.36
CA ARG A 17 -1.44 -1.79 5.06
C ARG A 17 -2.33 -2.53 4.08
N ILE A 18 -2.22 -3.85 4.02
CA ILE A 18 -3.05 -4.71 3.18
C ILE A 18 -3.81 -5.68 4.09
N LEU A 19 -5.12 -5.51 4.15
CA LEU A 19 -6.04 -6.32 4.96
C LEU A 19 -6.94 -7.15 4.04
N GLY A 20 -6.87 -8.47 4.16
CA GLY A 20 -7.64 -9.42 3.35
C GLY A 20 -6.76 -10.54 2.78
N PRO A 21 -7.34 -11.48 2.02
CA PRO A 21 -6.57 -12.56 1.43
C PRO A 21 -5.71 -12.03 0.28
N ILE A 22 -4.40 -12.25 0.36
CA ILE A 22 -3.43 -11.92 -0.69
C ILE A 22 -2.43 -13.07 -0.79
N LYS A 23 -1.98 -13.43 -2.00
CA LYS A 23 -0.97 -14.48 -2.17
C LYS A 23 0.38 -13.97 -1.69
N GLU A 24 1.16 -14.85 -1.04
CA GLU A 24 2.53 -14.54 -0.61
C GLU A 24 3.42 -14.12 -1.79
N GLN A 25 3.24 -14.74 -2.96
CA GLN A 25 3.94 -14.36 -4.20
C GLN A 25 3.71 -12.89 -4.59
N THR A 26 2.52 -12.35 -4.35
CA THR A 26 2.20 -10.94 -4.61
C THR A 26 2.94 -10.05 -3.62
N ILE A 27 3.04 -10.47 -2.35
CA ILE A 27 3.81 -9.76 -1.33
C ILE A 27 5.31 -9.77 -1.65
N GLU A 28 5.84 -10.89 -2.13
CA GLU A 28 7.23 -11.00 -2.61
C GLU A 28 7.50 -10.02 -3.75
N LYS A 29 6.62 -9.98 -4.77
CA LYS A 29 6.73 -9.00 -5.86
C LYS A 29 6.68 -7.55 -5.35
N LEU A 30 5.77 -7.27 -4.42
CA LEU A 30 5.65 -5.94 -3.81
C LEU A 30 6.93 -5.56 -3.04
N ASN A 31 7.57 -6.50 -2.34
CA ASN A 31 8.84 -6.28 -1.66
C ASN A 31 9.99 -5.90 -2.60
N ASP A 32 9.94 -6.32 -3.86
CA ASP A 32 10.98 -5.98 -4.85
C ASP A 32 10.77 -4.59 -5.47
N VAL A 33 9.51 -4.16 -5.64
CA VAL A 33 9.19 -2.90 -6.35
C VAL A 33 8.95 -1.71 -5.42
N ILE A 34 8.24 -1.89 -4.30
CA ILE A 34 7.80 -0.81 -3.41
C ILE A 34 8.98 -0.02 -2.79
N PRO A 35 10.04 -0.66 -2.26
CA PRO A 35 11.15 0.08 -1.65
C PRO A 35 11.91 1.00 -2.61
N ASN A 36 11.85 0.71 -3.91
CA ASN A 36 12.55 1.44 -4.97
C ASN A 36 11.67 2.52 -5.63
N ALA A 37 10.40 2.62 -5.23
CA ALA A 37 9.41 3.48 -5.88
C ALA A 37 9.41 4.94 -5.41
N THR A 38 10.08 5.27 -4.31
CA THR A 38 10.08 6.64 -3.78
C THR A 38 11.38 7.38 -4.09
N THR A 39 11.26 8.69 -4.28
CA THR A 39 12.32 9.52 -4.86
C THR A 39 13.36 10.00 -3.84
N THR A 40 13.13 9.79 -2.53
CA THR A 40 13.98 10.39 -1.50
C THR A 40 14.35 9.40 -0.40
N SER A 41 15.27 8.48 -0.67
CA SER A 41 16.22 7.94 0.33
C SER A 41 17.09 6.86 -0.30
N ARG A 42 18.36 7.18 -0.59
CA ARG A 42 19.42 6.17 -0.41
C ARG A 42 19.54 5.94 1.09
N SER A 43 18.65 5.12 1.63
CA SER A 43 18.76 4.66 3.00
C SER A 43 20.04 3.85 3.12
N ASN A 44 20.96 4.27 4.00
CA ASN A 44 22.13 3.47 4.38
C ASN A 44 21.74 2.23 5.24
N ARG A 45 20.49 1.79 5.19
CA ARG A 45 20.08 0.57 5.88
C ARG A 45 20.65 -0.64 5.16
N THR A 46 21.22 -1.54 5.94
CA THR A 46 21.73 -2.85 5.49
C THR A 46 20.66 -3.74 4.88
N ALA A 47 19.38 -3.44 5.11
CA ALA A 47 18.24 -4.15 4.56
C ALA A 47 17.18 -3.17 4.03
N LEU A 48 16.66 -3.47 2.83
CA LEU A 48 15.49 -2.79 2.26
C LEU A 48 14.26 -3.07 3.12
N PRO A 49 13.35 -2.09 3.31
CA PRO A 49 12.08 -2.31 4.00
C PRO A 49 11.29 -3.42 3.29
N LYS A 50 10.61 -4.27 4.07
CA LYS A 50 9.78 -5.36 3.56
C LYS A 50 8.45 -5.39 4.30
N PHE A 51 7.44 -5.97 3.67
CA PHE A 51 6.17 -6.29 4.28
C PHE A 51 6.35 -7.31 5.41
N GLU A 52 5.82 -6.97 6.57
CA GLU A 52 5.69 -7.81 7.74
C GLU A 52 4.24 -8.24 7.90
N TYR A 53 4.00 -9.49 8.28
CA TYR A 53 2.66 -9.98 8.60
C TYR A 53 2.39 -9.78 10.09
N LEU A 54 1.43 -8.91 10.41
CA LEU A 54 1.09 -8.52 11.78
C LEU A 54 -0.26 -9.10 12.21
N PRO A 55 -0.38 -9.61 13.45
CA PRO A 55 -1.65 -10.09 14.00
C PRO A 55 -2.54 -8.96 14.53
N ASN A 56 -3.84 -9.25 14.73
CA ASN A 56 -4.83 -8.40 15.41
C ASN A 56 -5.07 -6.98 14.83
N PRO A 57 -5.77 -6.86 13.67
CA PRO A 57 -6.21 -7.91 12.76
C PRO A 57 -5.04 -8.43 11.92
N ASN A 58 -5.17 -9.62 11.34
CA ASN A 58 -4.16 -10.17 10.43
C ASN A 58 -4.03 -9.31 9.17
N HIS A 59 -2.88 -8.68 8.96
CA HIS A 59 -2.62 -7.84 7.80
C HIS A 59 -1.14 -7.81 7.43
N TRP A 60 -0.84 -7.42 6.20
CA TRP A 60 0.51 -7.11 5.78
C TRP A 60 0.79 -5.62 5.96
N TYR A 61 1.97 -5.28 6.44
CA TYR A 61 2.38 -3.92 6.74
C TYR A 61 3.80 -3.64 6.26
N ILE A 62 4.01 -2.51 5.60
CA ILE A 62 5.34 -1.97 5.31
C ILE A 62 5.36 -0.48 5.65
N LYS A 63 6.48 -0.04 6.22
CA LYS A 63 6.77 1.37 6.46
C LYS A 63 8.05 1.78 5.76
N LEU A 64 7.95 2.80 4.93
CA LEU A 64 9.06 3.39 4.20
C LEU A 64 9.63 4.56 5.00
N ASP A 65 10.30 4.23 6.11
CA ASP A 65 10.89 5.24 7.00
C ASP A 65 11.83 6.18 6.23
N ARG A 66 11.72 7.49 6.51
CA ARG A 66 12.56 8.57 5.93
C ARG A 66 12.35 8.77 4.44
N GLN A 67 11.40 8.07 3.83
CA GLN A 67 10.97 8.34 2.46
C GLN A 67 9.87 9.40 2.47
N PHE A 68 9.78 10.13 1.38
CA PHE A 68 8.76 11.14 1.13
C PHE A 68 8.20 10.90 -0.27
N CYS A 69 6.89 10.94 -0.39
CA CYS A 69 6.19 10.96 -1.67
C CYS A 69 5.53 12.32 -1.87
N ASP A 70 5.89 12.97 -2.97
CA ASP A 70 5.07 14.02 -3.58
C ASP A 70 3.83 13.40 -4.27
N GLU A 71 3.00 14.21 -4.92
CA GLU A 71 1.78 13.73 -5.58
C GLU A 71 2.05 12.67 -6.66
N ASP A 72 3.15 12.82 -7.40
CA ASP A 72 3.57 11.85 -8.42
C ASP A 72 4.05 10.55 -7.77
N GLY A 73 4.85 10.64 -6.70
CA GLY A 73 5.32 9.49 -5.93
C GLY A 73 4.17 8.74 -5.25
N LYS A 74 3.15 9.44 -4.73
CA LYS A 74 1.93 8.82 -4.17
C LYS A 74 1.20 8.02 -5.25
N SER A 75 0.99 8.64 -6.41
CA SER A 75 0.29 8.03 -7.54
C SER A 75 1.05 6.82 -8.07
N HIS A 76 2.37 6.93 -8.24
CA HIS A 76 3.23 5.85 -8.69
C HIS A 76 3.18 4.65 -7.74
N LEU A 77 3.26 4.88 -6.43
CA LEU A 77 3.20 3.83 -5.41
C LEU A 77 1.87 3.07 -5.45
N MET A 78 0.76 3.79 -5.61
CA MET A 78 -0.57 3.18 -5.73
C MET A 78 -0.70 2.34 -7.01
N VAL A 79 -0.20 2.83 -8.14
CA VAL A 79 -0.22 2.10 -9.42
C VAL A 79 0.58 0.79 -9.32
N LEU A 80 1.81 0.84 -8.79
CA LEU A 80 2.63 -0.37 -8.61
C LEU A 80 1.91 -1.45 -7.79
N LEU A 81 1.21 -1.03 -6.73
CA LEU A 81 0.44 -1.95 -5.92
C LEU A 81 -0.78 -2.51 -6.67
N LEU A 82 -1.52 -1.66 -7.38
CA LEU A 82 -2.67 -2.09 -8.17
C LEU A 82 -2.27 -3.06 -9.30
N ASP A 83 -1.14 -2.82 -9.95
CA ASP A 83 -0.61 -3.71 -10.99
C ASP A 83 -0.26 -5.09 -10.42
N ALA A 84 0.42 -5.15 -9.27
CA ALA A 84 0.72 -6.40 -8.60
C ALA A 84 -0.55 -7.17 -8.19
N LEU A 85 -1.59 -6.48 -7.72
CA LEU A 85 -2.87 -7.10 -7.37
C LEU A 85 -3.66 -7.57 -8.60
N SER A 86 -3.62 -6.83 -9.71
CA SER A 86 -4.30 -7.20 -10.94
C SER A 86 -3.80 -8.55 -11.47
N GLU A 87 -2.49 -8.79 -11.41
CA GLU A 87 -1.85 -10.04 -11.86
C GLU A 87 -2.23 -11.27 -11.01
N GLU A 88 -2.54 -11.11 -9.72
CA GLU A 88 -2.78 -12.25 -8.83
C GLU A 88 -4.08 -13.03 -9.14
N GLY A 89 -5.09 -12.35 -9.68
CA GLY A 89 -6.39 -12.97 -9.92
C GLY A 89 -7.53 -11.98 -10.05
N SER A 90 -7.35 -10.91 -10.83
CA SER A 90 -8.39 -9.92 -11.13
C SER A 90 -8.98 -9.22 -9.90
N TRP A 91 -8.13 -8.83 -8.94
CA TRP A 91 -8.54 -7.81 -7.98
C TRP A 91 -8.98 -6.55 -8.75
N ARG A 92 -10.20 -6.09 -8.50
CA ARG A 92 -10.77 -4.88 -9.11
C ARG A 92 -10.97 -3.84 -8.04
N LEU A 93 -10.46 -2.64 -8.29
CA LEU A 93 -10.76 -1.48 -7.46
C LEU A 93 -12.27 -1.18 -7.57
N VAL A 94 -12.96 -1.23 -6.44
CA VAL A 94 -14.40 -0.95 -6.34
C VAL A 94 -14.64 0.48 -5.87
N SER A 95 -13.87 0.93 -4.89
CA SER A 95 -13.95 2.30 -4.38
C SER A 95 -12.62 2.75 -3.80
N SER A 96 -12.45 4.06 -3.74
CA SER A 96 -11.32 4.70 -3.09
C SER A 96 -11.78 5.96 -2.38
N PHE A 97 -11.23 6.24 -1.20
CA PHE A 97 -11.45 7.51 -0.51
C PHE A 97 -10.16 8.02 0.10
N VAL A 98 -10.12 9.33 0.38
CA VAL A 98 -8.96 10.01 0.94
C VAL A 98 -9.41 10.77 2.18
N THR A 99 -8.63 10.64 3.26
CA THR A 99 -8.81 11.39 4.50
C THR A 99 -7.54 12.18 4.77
N LYS A 100 -7.70 13.48 5.05
CA LYS A 100 -6.59 14.36 5.44
C LYS A 100 -6.77 14.74 6.90
N GLU A 101 -5.83 14.36 7.74
CA GLU A 101 -5.79 14.80 9.13
C GLU A 101 -4.99 16.09 9.20
N PRO A 102 -5.57 17.21 9.68
CA PRO A 102 -4.81 18.42 9.92
C PRO A 102 -3.77 18.12 10.97
N SER A 103 -2.51 18.38 10.65
CA SER A 103 -1.43 18.38 11.62
C SER A 103 -1.79 19.34 12.76
N GLY A 104 -1.75 18.83 14.00
CA GLY A 104 -1.85 19.67 15.18
C GLY A 104 -0.87 20.84 15.10
N THR A 105 -1.26 21.98 15.67
CA THR A 105 -0.55 23.26 15.73
C THR A 105 0.99 23.12 15.65
N GLY A 106 1.58 23.22 14.46
CA GLY A 106 3.04 23.32 14.32
C GLY A 106 3.70 22.64 13.12
N SER A 107 3.13 21.58 12.54
CA SER A 107 3.64 21.00 11.28
C SER A 107 2.79 21.47 10.11
N LYS A 108 3.39 21.93 9.00
CA LYS A 108 2.64 22.34 7.79
C LYS A 108 2.18 21.15 6.93
N GLU A 109 2.52 19.94 7.32
CA GLU A 109 2.21 18.73 6.57
C GLU A 109 1.22 17.89 7.38
N GLY A 110 -0.05 17.94 6.98
CA GLY A 110 -1.07 17.01 7.47
C GLY A 110 -0.83 15.61 6.93
N THR A 111 -1.34 14.61 7.65
CA THR A 111 -1.28 13.22 7.21
C THR A 111 -2.37 12.97 6.17
N GLU A 112 -2.00 12.46 5.00
CA GLU A 112 -2.94 12.07 3.95
C GLU A 112 -3.01 10.55 3.86
N THR A 113 -4.22 10.00 4.06
CA THR A 113 -4.47 8.57 4.01
C THR A 113 -5.41 8.25 2.86
N HIS A 114 -4.96 7.42 1.93
CA HIS A 114 -5.75 6.88 0.83
C HIS A 114 -6.15 5.45 1.16
N THR A 115 -7.43 5.14 1.06
CA THR A 115 -7.93 3.78 1.28
C THR A 115 -8.58 3.28 0.01
N LEU A 116 -8.12 2.13 -0.47
CA LEU A 116 -8.59 1.43 -1.65
C LEU A 116 -9.34 0.17 -1.22
N PHE A 117 -10.56 0.01 -1.73
CA PHE A 117 -11.36 -1.19 -1.54
C PHE A 117 -11.37 -1.98 -2.83
N LEU A 118 -10.86 -3.20 -2.80
CA LEU A 118 -10.83 -4.10 -3.93
C LEU A 118 -11.71 -5.32 -3.69
N ASN A 119 -12.33 -5.80 -4.75
CA ASN A 119 -13.08 -7.04 -4.75
C ASN A 119 -12.47 -8.00 -5.78
N LYS A 120 -12.40 -9.28 -5.42
CA LYS A 120 -12.04 -10.33 -6.36
C LYS A 120 -13.32 -10.80 -7.03
N LEU A 121 -13.50 -10.44 -8.30
CA LEU A 121 -14.55 -11.06 -9.10
C LEU A 121 -14.22 -12.55 -9.15
N LEU A 122 -15.08 -13.37 -8.54
CA LEU A 122 -15.13 -14.77 -8.91
C LEU A 122 -15.42 -14.75 -10.41
N ALA A 123 -14.51 -15.29 -11.22
CA ALA A 123 -14.82 -15.55 -12.61
C ALA A 123 -16.15 -16.30 -12.59
N GLU A 124 -17.19 -15.68 -13.16
CA GLU A 124 -18.47 -16.33 -13.33
C GLU A 124 -18.17 -17.63 -14.09
N ASP A 125 -18.48 -18.77 -13.46
CA ASP A 125 -18.38 -20.08 -14.10
C ASP A 125 -18.99 -19.99 -15.50
N SER A 126 -18.13 -20.04 -16.52
CA SER A 126 -18.47 -20.17 -17.93
C SER A 126 -17.70 -21.36 -18.49
#